data_AF-A0A8D3AKL0-F1
#
_entry.id   AF-A0A8D3AKL0-F1
#
_cell.length_a   1.000
_cell.length_b   1.000
_cell.length_c   1.000
_cell.angle_alpha   90.00
_cell.angle_beta   90.00
_cell.angle_gamma   90.00
#
_symmetry.space_group_name_H-M   'P 1'
#
loop_
_entity.id
_entity.type
_entity.pdbx_description
1 polymer ?
#
loop_
_entity_poly.entity_id
_entity_poly.type
_entity_poly.pdbx_seq_one_letter_code
_entity_poly.pdbx_strand_id
1 'polypeptide(L)'
;VTTASKLWLLCSRGFIFKQWKKRFLLLMAEGSLLVCHDASSPPDQLVLLQSTCEAIVEGKEILDLPKLPSGRCRDCCFALILPQNKYLLLLAETPADCSQWVNMLKKVKMVRHTNVIVLENV
;
A
#
# COMPACT_ATOMS: atom_id res chain seq x y z
N VAL A 1 6.82 -14.71 -4.29
CA VAL A 1 7.82 -13.65 -4.58
C VAL A 1 7.67 -12.61 -3.50
N THR A 2 8.70 -12.41 -2.69
CA THR A 2 8.73 -11.33 -1.70
C THR A 2 9.34 -10.10 -2.39
N THR A 3 8.56 -9.04 -2.58
CA THR A 3 9.01 -7.83 -3.26
C THR A 3 9.28 -6.74 -2.23
N ALA A 4 10.51 -6.24 -2.20
CA ALA A 4 10.93 -5.16 -1.33
C ALA A 4 11.30 -3.93 -2.17
N SER A 5 10.75 -2.75 -1.88
CA SER A 5 11.25 -1.52 -2.48
C SER A 5 11.03 -0.32 -1.56
N LYS A 6 11.86 0.71 -1.74
CA LYS A 6 11.72 1.97 -1.03
C LYS A 6 10.70 2.83 -1.76
N LEU A 7 9.61 3.17 -1.08
CA LEU A 7 8.55 4.04 -1.58
C LEU A 7 8.40 5.26 -0.68
N TRP A 8 7.86 6.34 -1.22
CA TRP A 8 7.44 7.47 -0.41
C TRP A 8 6.07 7.18 0.19
N LEU A 9 5.95 7.27 1.50
CA LEU A 9 4.69 7.17 2.22
C LEU A 9 4.31 8.54 2.77
N LEU A 10 3.07 8.94 2.53
CA LEU A 10 2.50 10.12 3.17
C LEU A 10 2.21 9.81 4.64
N CYS A 11 2.98 10.39 5.55
CA CYS A 11 2.75 10.26 6.98
C CYS A 11 1.96 11.47 7.49
N SER A 12 0.85 11.19 8.17
CA SER A 12 0.03 12.16 8.90
C SER A 12 -0.06 11.77 10.38
N ARG A 13 1.07 11.78 11.09
CA ARG A 13 1.11 11.53 12.55
C ARG A 13 1.27 12.85 13.32
N GLY A 14 0.28 13.17 14.17
CA GLY A 14 0.42 14.04 15.34
C GLY A 14 0.53 15.55 15.14
N PHE A 15 0.80 16.05 13.93
CA PHE A 15 0.87 17.48 13.63
C PHE A 15 0.22 17.79 12.28
N ILE A 16 -0.24 19.03 12.12
CA ILE A 16 -1.05 19.57 11.00
C ILE A 16 -0.40 19.37 9.60
N PHE A 17 0.84 18.91 9.53
CA PHE A 17 1.61 18.77 8.30
C PHE A 17 1.65 17.33 7.79
N LYS A 18 1.07 17.12 6.61
CA LYS A 18 1.27 15.90 5.81
C LYS A 18 2.65 15.96 5.18
N GLN A 19 3.50 14.97 5.42
CA GLN A 19 4.84 14.91 4.82
C GLN A 19 5.13 13.56 4.19
N TRP A 20 5.79 13.58 3.04
CA TRP A 20 6.30 12.40 2.37
C TRP A 20 7.59 11.94 3.03
N LYS A 21 7.61 10.68 3.46
CA LYS A 21 8.81 10.05 4.03
C LYS A 21 9.13 8.79 3.26
N LYS A 22 10.41 8.57 2.94
CA LYS A 22 10.84 7.30 2.36
C LYS A 22 10.67 6.19 3.41
N ARG A 23 10.05 5.08 3.01
CA ARG A 23 9.83 3.87 3.80
C ARG A 23 10.12 2.65 2.95
N PHE A 24 10.56 1.58 3.59
CA PHE A 24 10.66 0.29 2.94
C PHE A 24 9.29 -0.38 2.98
N LEU A 25 8.82 -0.82 1.82
CA LEU A 25 7.64 -1.66 1.71
C LEU A 25 8.07 -3.06 1.34
N LEU A 26 7.58 -4.03 2.10
CA LEU A 26 7.81 -5.45 1.87
C LEU A 26 6.45 -6.12 1.63
N LEU A 27 6.23 -6.57 0.40
CA LEU A 27 5.09 -7.40 0.06
C LEU A 27 5.48 -8.86 0.26
N MET A 28 4.84 -9.49 1.23
CA MET A 28 5.06 -10.89 1.56
C MET A 28 4.21 -11.80 0.68
N ALA A 29 4.70 -13.02 0.47
CA ALA A 29 4.01 -14.01 -0.36
C ALA A 29 2.66 -14.46 0.25
N GLU A 30 2.51 -14.43 1.59
CA GLU A 30 1.23 -14.72 2.25
C GLU A 30 0.19 -13.61 2.09
N GLY A 31 0.57 -12.46 1.53
CA GLY A 31 -0.34 -11.35 1.26
C GLY A 31 -0.40 -10.26 2.33
N SER A 32 0.56 -10.27 3.25
CA SER A 32 0.82 -9.15 4.14
C SER A 32 1.71 -8.10 3.44
N LEU A 33 1.42 -6.82 3.66
CA LEU A 33 2.23 -5.69 3.27
C LEU A 33 2.79 -5.04 4.53
N LEU A 34 4.11 -5.06 4.66
CA LEU A 34 4.83 -4.49 5.78
C LEU A 34 5.41 -3.13 5.39
N VAL A 35 5.23 -2.15 6.26
CA VAL A 35 5.84 -0.82 6.15
C VAL A 35 6.91 -0.74 7.22
N CYS A 36 8.17 -0.63 6.81
CA CYS A 36 9.32 -0.55 7.68
C CYS A 36 10.04 0.79 7.54
N HIS A 37 10.67 1.23 8.63
CA HIS A 37 11.56 2.38 8.60
C HIS A 37 12.76 2.14 7.67
N ASP A 38 13.41 0.99 7.82
CA ASP A 38 14.55 0.52 7.04
C ASP A 38 14.46 -1.01 6.78
N ALA A 39 15.34 -1.56 5.93
CA ALA A 39 15.31 -2.96 5.50
C ALA A 39 15.53 -3.97 6.65
N SER A 40 16.26 -3.56 7.69
CA SER A 40 16.52 -4.40 8.88
C SER A 40 15.64 -4.04 10.08
N SER A 41 14.76 -3.05 9.96
CA SER A 41 13.92 -2.61 11.07
C SER A 41 12.65 -3.46 11.18
N PRO A 42 12.10 -3.61 12.40
CA PRO A 42 10.76 -4.19 12.56
C PRO A 42 9.71 -3.34 11.82
N PRO A 43 8.58 -3.95 11.42
CA PRO A 43 7.53 -3.23 10.73
C PRO A 43 6.85 -2.20 11.64
N ASP A 44 6.81 -0.95 11.20
CA ASP A 44 6.05 0.13 11.84
C ASP A 44 4.54 -0.10 11.69
N GLN A 45 4.14 -0.73 10.59
CA GLN A 45 2.75 -1.02 10.26
C GLN A 45 2.66 -2.28 9.38
N LEU A 46 1.64 -3.10 9.64
CA LEU A 46 1.29 -4.29 8.87
C LEU A 46 -0.11 -4.11 8.29
N VAL A 47 -0.26 -4.41 6.99
CA VAL A 47 -1.54 -4.39 6.28
C VAL A 47 -1.79 -5.75 5.65
N LEU A 48 -2.88 -6.42 6.03
CA LEU A 48 -3.31 -7.67 5.41
C LEU A 48 -4.13 -7.33 4.16
N LEU A 49 -3.55 -7.48 2.97
CA LEU A 49 -4.19 -6.99 1.74
C LEU A 49 -5.52 -7.68 1.43
N GLN A 50 -5.68 -8.94 1.82
CA GLN A 50 -6.90 -9.70 1.60
C GLN A 50 -8.02 -9.30 2.57
N SER A 51 -7.68 -8.99 3.82
CA SER A 51 -8.67 -8.78 4.89
C SER A 51 -8.91 -7.32 5.22
N THR A 52 -7.87 -6.47 5.21
CA THR A 52 -7.95 -5.08 5.67
C THR A 52 -7.81 -4.06 4.57
N CYS A 53 -7.23 -4.37 3.42
CA CYS A 53 -7.27 -3.45 2.29
C CYS A 53 -8.64 -3.56 1.62
N GLU A 54 -9.44 -2.49 1.63
CA GLU A 54 -10.76 -2.46 0.99
C GLU A 54 -10.62 -2.28 -0.52
N ALA A 55 -9.80 -1.30 -0.93
CA ALA A 55 -9.54 -0.97 -2.33
C ALA A 55 -8.11 -0.48 -2.55
N ILE A 56 -7.64 -0.60 -3.78
CA ILE A 56 -6.34 -0.08 -4.25
C ILE A 56 -6.66 0.90 -5.38
N VAL A 57 -6.35 2.18 -5.16
CA VAL A 57 -6.75 3.28 -6.04
C VAL A 57 -5.51 3.92 -6.65
N GLU A 58 -5.50 4.16 -7.96
CA GLU A 58 -4.37 4.81 -8.63
C GLU A 58 -4.45 6.33 -8.47
N GLY A 59 -3.30 7.01 -8.48
CA GLY A 59 -3.20 8.44 -8.21
C GLY A 59 -3.97 9.35 -9.17
N LYS A 60 -4.24 8.88 -10.39
CA LYS A 60 -5.11 9.54 -11.37
C LYS A 60 -6.58 9.61 -10.92
N GLU A 61 -7.02 8.65 -10.10
CA GLU A 61 -8.39 8.53 -9.59
C GLU A 61 -8.58 9.29 -8.27
N ILE A 62 -7.48 9.64 -7.59
CA ILE A 62 -7.50 10.38 -6.32
C ILE A 62 -7.70 11.87 -6.63
N LEU A 63 -8.85 12.43 -6.28
CA LEU A 63 -9.19 13.84 -6.55
C LEU A 63 -8.28 14.82 -5.79
N ASP A 64 -8.25 14.72 -4.45
CA ASP A 64 -7.56 15.65 -3.56
C ASP A 64 -6.18 15.14 -3.13
N LEU A 65 -5.26 15.08 -4.11
CA LEU A 65 -3.90 14.63 -3.83
C LEU A 65 -3.10 15.72 -3.08
N PRO A 66 -2.42 15.38 -1.97
CA PRO A 66 -1.55 16.33 -1.29
C PRO A 66 -0.38 16.74 -2.19
N LYS A 67 0.28 17.86 -1.85
CA LYS A 67 1.45 18.34 -2.58
C LYS A 67 2.49 17.23 -2.73
N LEU A 68 2.76 16.85 -3.97
CA LEU A 68 3.76 15.84 -4.32
C LEU A 68 5.18 16.40 -4.11
N PRO A 69 6.17 15.55 -3.82
CA PRO A 69 7.57 15.94 -3.85
C PRO A 69 7.94 16.50 -5.23
N SER A 70 8.84 17.49 -5.28
CA SER A 70 9.22 18.21 -6.50
C SER A 70 9.57 17.26 -7.66
N GLY A 71 8.90 17.41 -8.80
CA GLY A 71 9.14 16.61 -10.01
C GLY A 71 8.43 15.25 -10.07
N ARG A 72 7.62 14.89 -9.06
CA ARG A 72 6.81 13.65 -9.08
C ARG A 72 5.43 13.89 -9.71
N CYS A 73 4.96 12.90 -10.47
CA CYS A 73 3.65 12.93 -11.11
C CYS A 73 2.59 12.18 -10.29
N ARG A 74 1.32 12.49 -10.53
CA ARG A 74 0.15 11.76 -10.01
C ARG A 74 0.13 10.30 -10.48
N ASP A 75 0.68 10.01 -11.66
CA ASP A 75 0.73 8.64 -12.18
C ASP A 75 1.70 7.74 -11.39
N CYS A 76 2.61 8.34 -10.61
CA CYS A 76 3.53 7.61 -9.76
C CYS A 76 2.92 7.23 -8.39
N CYS A 77 1.73 7.71 -8.05
CA CYS A 77 1.13 7.46 -6.74
C CYS A 77 -0.06 6.51 -6.80
N PHE A 78 -0.32 5.87 -5.66
CA PHE A 78 -1.46 4.99 -5.45
C PHE A 78 -1.82 5.00 -3.97
N ALA A 79 -3.08 4.70 -3.65
CA ALA A 79 -3.57 4.63 -2.28
C ALA A 79 -4.11 3.24 -1.97
N LEU A 80 -3.80 2.77 -0.77
CA LEU A 80 -4.49 1.63 -0.15
C LEU A 80 -5.59 2.18 0.75
N ILE A 81 -6.83 1.86 0.44
CA ILE A 81 -7.98 2.17 1.28
C ILE A 81 -8.07 1.10 2.36
N LEU A 82 -8.07 1.53 3.60
CA LEU A 82 -8.09 0.70 4.80
C LEU A 82 -9.39 0.97 5.57
N PRO A 83 -9.78 0.09 6.51
CA PRO A 83 -11.03 0.23 7.22
C PRO A 83 -10.98 1.44 8.13
N GLN A 84 -12.16 1.87 8.61
CA GLN A 84 -12.31 3.06 9.47
C GLN A 84 -11.89 4.36 8.76
N ASN A 85 -12.13 4.45 7.45
CA ASN A 85 -11.84 5.63 6.64
C ASN A 85 -10.35 6.05 6.66
N LYS A 86 -9.46 5.07 6.82
CA LYS A 86 -8.00 5.26 6.80
C LYS A 86 -7.47 4.94 5.41
N TYR A 87 -6.32 5.51 5.07
CA TYR A 87 -5.64 5.16 3.83
C TYR A 87 -4.12 5.28 3.98
N LEU A 88 -3.39 4.55 3.14
CA LEU A 88 -1.96 4.72 2.93
C LEU A 88 -1.75 5.28 1.54
N LEU A 89 -1.28 6.52 1.45
CA LEU A 89 -0.91 7.12 0.18
C LEU A 89 0.59 6.91 -0.08
N LEU A 90 0.87 6.19 -1.16
CA LEU A 90 2.20 5.74 -1.57
C LEU A 90 2.58 6.40 -2.89
N LEU A 91 3.87 6.63 -3.07
CA LEU A 91 4.42 7.24 -4.27
C LEU A 91 5.72 6.52 -4.66
N ALA A 92 5.69 5.97 -5.87
CA ALA A 92 6.80 5.29 -6.51
C ALA A 92 7.78 6.27 -7.17
N GLU A 93 8.93 5.74 -7.58
CA GLU A 93 9.94 6.52 -8.30
C GLU A 93 9.43 6.89 -9.70
N THR A 94 8.87 5.91 -10.41
CA THR A 94 8.35 6.05 -11.78
C THR A 94 6.89 5.56 -11.92
N PRO A 95 6.17 5.96 -12.98
CA PRO A 95 4.83 5.44 -13.27
C PRO A 95 4.83 3.93 -13.56
N ALA A 96 5.91 3.40 -14.13
CA ALA A 96 6.08 1.98 -14.39
C ALA A 96 6.18 1.19 -13.07
N ASP A 97 6.99 1.67 -12.13
CA ASP A 97 7.09 1.08 -10.79
C ASP A 97 5.75 1.12 -10.06
N CYS A 98 5.03 2.25 -10.15
CA CYS A 98 3.69 2.40 -9.60
C CYS A 98 2.74 1.32 -10.15
N SER A 99 2.70 1.18 -11.48
CA SER A 99 1.86 0.19 -12.16
C SER A 99 2.21 -1.24 -11.75
N GLN A 100 3.50 -1.55 -11.63
CA GLN A 100 3.98 -2.85 -11.15
C GLN A 100 3.50 -3.13 -9.72
N TRP A 101 3.66 -2.17 -8.81
CA TRP A 101 3.18 -2.30 -7.43
C TRP A 101 1.67 -2.50 -7.36
N VAL A 102 0.90 -1.67 -8.05
CA VAL A 102 -0.57 -1.78 -8.09
C VAL A 102 -1.00 -3.15 -8.62
N ASN A 103 -0.37 -3.64 -9.70
CA ASN A 103 -0.67 -4.96 -10.26
C ASN A 103 -0.34 -6.10 -9.28
N MET A 104 0.81 -6.04 -8.60
CA MET A 104 1.19 -7.04 -7.60
C MET A 104 0.22 -7.04 -6.41
N LEU A 105 -0.12 -5.87 -5.88
CA LEU A 105 -1.02 -5.72 -4.74
C LEU A 105 -2.45 -6.19 -5.10
N LYS A 106 -2.96 -5.81 -6.28
CA LYS A 106 -4.25 -6.27 -6.80
C LYS A 106 -4.26 -7.80 -6.96
N LYS A 107 -3.19 -8.38 -7.52
CA LYS A 107 -3.05 -9.83 -7.67
C LYS A 107 -3.13 -10.53 -6.31
N VAL A 108 -2.34 -10.09 -5.34
CA VAL A 108 -2.33 -10.67 -3.98
C VAL A 108 -3.68 -10.52 -3.28
N LYS A 109 -4.33 -9.35 -3.39
CA LYS A 109 -5.68 -9.13 -2.84
C LYS A 109 -6.73 -10.04 -3.48
N MET A 110 -6.59 -10.35 -4.78
CA MET A 110 -7.52 -11.21 -5.52
C MET A 110 -7.27 -12.71 -5.35
N VAL A 111 -6.10 -13.12 -4.85
CA VAL A 111 -5.89 -14.50 -4.40
C VAL A 111 -6.79 -14.71 -3.19
N ARG A 112 -8.05 -15.02 -3.43
CA ARG A 112 -8.98 -15.46 -2.40
C ARG A 112 -8.51 -16.84 -1.96
N HIS A 113 -8.43 -17.06 -0.66
CA HIS A 113 -8.45 -18.41 -0.11
C HIS A 113 -9.70 -19.10 -0.66
N THR A 114 -9.55 -19.95 -1.69
CA THR A 114 -10.55 -20.95 -2.07
C THR A 114 -10.53 -22.06 -1.03
N ASN A 115 -10.81 -21.73 0.24
CA ASN A 115 -10.96 -22.66 1.35
C ASN A 115 -11.94 -22.09 2.39
N VAL A 116 -13.05 -21.53 1.91
CA VAL A 116 -14.30 -21.48 2.68
C VAL A 116 -15.30 -22.38 1.97
N ILE A 117 -14.96 -23.67 1.89
CA ILE A 117 -15.99 -24.69 1.80
C ILE A 117 -16.35 -24.97 3.26
N VAL A 118 -17.38 -24.26 3.71
CA VAL A 118 -18.36 -24.65 4.73
C VAL A 118 -17.99 -25.93 5.51
N LEU A 119 -17.34 -25.78 6.65
CA LEU A 119 -17.51 -26.70 7.78
C LEU A 119 -18.27 -25.97 8.89
N GLU A 120 -19.40 -25.37 8.53
CA GLU A 120 -20.50 -25.15 9.45
C GLU A 120 -21.72 -25.77 8.80
N ASN A 121 -21.99 -27.03 9.15
CA ASN A 121 -23.32 -27.57 9.33
C ASN A 121 -23.19 -28.97 9.96
N VAL A 122 -23.58 -29.02 11.25
CA VAL A 122 -24.26 -30.12 11.97
C VAL A 122 -23.75 -31.54 11.76
#